data_AF-A0A5K1E7H4-F1
#
_entry.id   AF-A0A5K1E7H4-F1
#
_cell.length_a   1.000
_cell.length_b   1.000
_cell.length_c   1.000
_cell.angle_alpha   90.00
_cell.angle_beta   90.00
_cell.angle_gamma   90.00
#
_symmetry.space_group_name_H-M   'P 1'
#
loop_
_entity.id
_entity.type
_entity.pdbx_description
1 polymer ?
#
loop_
_entity_poly.entity_id
_entity_poly.type
_entity_poly.pdbx_seq_one_letter_code
_entity_poly.pdbx_strand_id
1 'polypeptide(L)'
;MGGFISIDCGLTETSGYISPLDNLTYVSDNGFIDSGVNGQIDPTRIGGGSYNVFYTVRSFPNYTRNCYQLPATVGTKYIVRAAFFYGNYDSLNEVPSFDLYFGADLWDTVNLTNDTKFLTELVVQAETCFLYVCLVRTCHGTPFISSLKFRPLPQDMYAPANSSLSLALKTFLRIDVGATTYT
;
A
#
# COMPACT_ATOMS: atom_id res chain seq x y z
N MET A 1 7.35 11.18 19.01
CA MET A 1 6.04 10.81 18.47
C MET A 1 6.11 10.91 16.96
N GLY A 2 6.29 9.79 16.26
CA GLY A 2 6.20 9.76 14.80
C GLY A 2 4.72 9.60 14.41
N GLY A 3 4.17 10.53 13.64
CA GLY A 3 2.83 10.39 13.08
C GLY A 3 2.74 9.20 12.13
N PHE A 4 1.52 8.71 11.84
CA PHE A 4 1.30 7.76 10.76
C PHE A 4 1.32 8.48 9.40
N ILE A 5 1.52 7.72 8.33
CA ILE A 5 1.53 8.21 6.95
C ILE A 5 0.45 7.46 6.17
N SER A 6 -0.40 8.21 5.47
CA SER A 6 -1.34 7.67 4.48
C SER A 6 -1.00 8.28 3.13
N ILE A 7 -0.61 7.44 2.17
CA ILE A 7 -0.13 7.87 0.87
C ILE A 7 -1.19 7.56 -0.19
N ASP A 8 -1.57 8.57 -0.96
CA ASP A 8 -2.36 8.46 -2.19
C ASP A 8 -1.39 8.47 -3.38
N CYS A 9 -1.31 7.34 -4.08
CA CYS A 9 -0.28 7.12 -5.09
C CYS A 9 -0.73 7.70 -6.44
N GLY A 10 0.12 8.52 -7.05
CA GLY A 10 -0.23 9.23 -8.28
C GLY A 10 -1.00 10.54 -8.06
N LEU A 11 -1.26 10.93 -6.80
CA LEU A 11 -1.84 12.23 -6.47
C LEU A 11 -0.90 13.36 -6.89
N THR A 12 -1.38 14.28 -7.72
CA THR A 12 -0.61 15.45 -8.21
C THR A 12 -0.62 16.61 -7.22
N GLU A 13 -1.66 16.73 -6.40
CA GLU A 13 -1.81 17.80 -5.40
C GLU A 13 -0.84 17.60 -4.24
N THR A 14 0.17 18.47 -4.14
CA THR A 14 1.23 18.35 -3.13
C THR A 14 0.77 18.69 -1.72
N SER A 15 -0.32 19.45 -1.55
CA SER A 15 -0.88 19.79 -0.24
C SER A 15 -1.56 18.62 0.46
N GLY A 16 -1.84 17.53 -0.26
CA GLY A 16 -2.67 16.43 0.25
C GLY A 16 -4.12 16.86 0.50
N TYR A 17 -4.88 15.99 1.18
CA TYR A 17 -6.27 16.24 1.54
C TYR A 17 -6.69 15.45 2.78
N ILE A 18 -7.79 15.84 3.41
CA ILE A 18 -8.45 15.04 4.46
C ILE A 18 -9.57 14.26 3.81
N SER A 19 -9.51 12.94 3.92
CA SER A 19 -10.52 12.04 3.36
C SER A 19 -11.81 12.12 4.17
N PRO A 20 -12.98 12.37 3.55
CA PRO A 20 -14.25 12.45 4.27
C PRO A 20 -14.74 11.08 4.76
N LEU A 21 -14.18 9.98 4.25
CA LEU A 21 -14.63 8.61 4.59
C LEU A 21 -14.01 8.08 5.88
N ASP A 22 -12.75 8.44 6.16
CA ASP A 22 -12.01 7.95 7.33
C ASP A 22 -11.39 9.09 8.17
N ASN A 23 -11.59 10.35 7.77
CA ASN A 23 -11.07 11.56 8.42
C ASN A 23 -9.54 11.55 8.60
N LEU A 24 -8.83 10.91 7.66
CA LEU A 24 -7.37 10.85 7.65
C LEU A 24 -6.80 11.81 6.63
N THR A 25 -5.65 12.40 6.97
CA THR A 25 -4.84 13.15 6.02
C THR A 25 -4.10 12.17 5.10
N TYR A 26 -4.29 12.36 3.80
CA TYR A 26 -3.56 11.69 2.73
C TYR A 26 -2.60 12.67 2.06
N VAL A 27 -1.41 12.17 1.72
CA VAL A 27 -0.36 12.93 1.04
C VAL A 27 0.02 12.25 -0.27
N SER A 28 0.60 13.02 -1.20
CA SER A 28 1.18 12.51 -2.44
C SER A 28 2.36 11.58 -2.17
N ASP A 29 2.61 10.64 -3.08
CA ASP A 29 3.74 9.71 -3.02
C ASP A 29 5.09 10.29 -3.46
N ASN A 30 5.12 11.51 -4.02
CA ASN A 30 6.34 12.14 -4.53
C ASN A 30 7.49 12.24 -3.51
N GLY A 31 7.20 12.24 -2.21
CA GLY A 31 8.21 12.27 -1.14
C GLY A 31 8.77 10.90 -0.74
N PHE A 32 8.27 9.82 -1.33
CA PHE A 32 8.57 8.45 -0.93
C PHE A 32 9.10 7.58 -2.09
N ILE A 33 9.01 8.05 -3.34
CA ILE A 33 9.50 7.33 -4.51
C ILE A 33 9.90 8.29 -5.64
N ASP A 34 11.01 7.99 -6.32
CA ASP A 34 11.59 8.86 -7.35
C ASP A 34 11.26 8.45 -8.80
N SER A 35 10.41 7.44 -8.97
CA SER A 35 10.11 6.82 -10.27
C SER A 35 8.62 6.59 -10.49
N GLY A 36 8.27 6.12 -11.69
CA GLY A 36 6.91 5.80 -12.07
C GLY A 36 6.17 6.94 -12.76
N VAL A 37 4.97 6.64 -13.23
CA VAL A 37 4.10 7.53 -14.00
C VAL A 37 2.72 7.53 -13.36
N ASN A 38 2.16 8.71 -13.15
CA ASN A 38 0.81 8.85 -12.59
C ASN A 38 -0.22 8.41 -13.63
N GLY A 39 -1.20 7.62 -13.20
CA GLY A 39 -2.34 7.17 -13.99
C GLY A 39 -3.64 7.62 -13.34
N GLN A 40 -4.62 7.97 -14.17
CA GLN A 40 -5.99 8.24 -13.73
C GLN A 40 -6.83 7.01 -14.02
N ILE A 41 -7.63 6.62 -13.05
CA ILE A 41 -8.56 5.51 -13.19
C ILE A 41 -9.70 5.91 -14.12
N ASP A 42 -10.16 4.97 -14.96
CA ASP A 42 -11.34 5.17 -15.82
C ASP A 42 -12.56 5.52 -14.94
N PRO A 43 -13.17 6.71 -15.11
CA PRO A 43 -14.29 7.13 -14.28
C PRO A 43 -15.48 6.19 -14.29
N THR A 44 -15.66 5.41 -15.38
CA THR A 44 -16.74 4.42 -15.48
C THR A 44 -16.52 3.21 -14.57
N ARG A 45 -15.29 2.98 -14.10
CA ARG A 45 -14.93 1.92 -13.16
C ARG A 45 -15.04 2.38 -11.70
N ILE A 46 -15.26 3.66 -11.46
CA ILE A 46 -15.34 4.23 -10.11
C ILE A 46 -16.78 4.18 -9.60
N GLY A 47 -17.01 3.34 -8.58
CA GLY A 47 -18.30 3.30 -7.88
C GLY A 47 -18.50 4.48 -6.93
N GLY A 48 -19.76 4.89 -6.72
CA GLY A 48 -20.10 5.91 -5.73
C GLY A 48 -19.63 5.54 -4.32
N GLY A 49 -19.09 6.50 -3.57
CA GLY A 49 -18.54 6.28 -2.23
C GLY A 49 -17.14 5.65 -2.21
N SER A 50 -16.46 5.57 -3.35
CA SER A 50 -15.07 5.10 -3.40
C SER A 50 -14.14 6.05 -2.64
N TYR A 51 -13.14 5.49 -1.96
CA TYR A 51 -12.05 6.28 -1.39
C TYR A 51 -11.28 6.97 -2.50
N ASN A 52 -10.94 8.24 -2.29
CA ASN A 52 -10.21 9.07 -3.24
C ASN A 52 -8.89 8.42 -3.72
N VAL A 53 -8.24 7.63 -2.86
CA VAL A 53 -7.03 6.87 -3.22
C VAL A 53 -7.21 5.83 -4.32
N PHE A 54 -8.45 5.61 -4.78
CA PHE A 54 -8.76 4.73 -5.91
C PHE A 54 -9.11 5.52 -7.18
N TYR A 55 -8.83 6.83 -7.23
CA TYR A 55 -9.00 7.66 -8.44
C TYR A 55 -7.70 7.80 -9.22
N THR A 56 -6.56 7.62 -8.55
CA THR A 56 -5.23 7.67 -9.14
C THR A 56 -4.43 6.44 -8.79
N VAL A 57 -3.43 6.17 -9.62
CA VAL A 57 -2.38 5.20 -9.35
C VAL A 57 -1.03 5.78 -9.71
N ARG A 58 0.02 5.23 -9.12
CA ARG A 58 1.37 5.30 -9.70
C ARG A 58 1.71 3.97 -10.34
N SER A 59 2.10 4.01 -11.60
CA SER A 59 2.51 2.85 -12.40
C SER A 59 4.02 2.86 -12.67
N PHE A 60 4.61 1.69 -12.91
CA PHE A 60 6.06 1.55 -13.07
C PHE A 60 6.44 0.87 -14.39
N PRO A 61 6.32 1.58 -15.54
CA PRO A 61 6.55 1.02 -16.88
C PRO A 61 8.04 0.88 -17.28
N ASN A 62 8.97 1.50 -16.55
CA ASN A 62 10.36 1.61 -17.02
C ASN A 62 11.37 0.70 -16.29
N TYR A 63 11.13 0.34 -15.03
CA TYR A 63 12.09 -0.39 -14.22
C TYR A 63 11.52 -1.69 -13.67
N THR A 64 12.38 -2.69 -13.52
CA THR A 64 11.99 -4.00 -12.98
C THR A 64 11.64 -3.95 -11.50
N ARG A 65 12.29 -3.09 -10.71
CA ARG A 65 12.08 -2.97 -9.27
C ARG A 65 11.98 -1.51 -8.87
N ASN A 66 10.90 -1.14 -8.20
CA ASN A 66 10.59 0.24 -7.82
C ASN A 66 10.21 0.25 -6.34
N CYS A 67 10.96 0.96 -5.51
CA CYS A 67 10.83 0.86 -4.06
C CYS A 67 10.41 2.20 -3.45
N TYR A 68 9.34 2.17 -2.68
CA TYR A 68 8.99 3.25 -1.76
C TYR A 68 9.93 3.21 -0.57
N GLN A 69 10.52 4.34 -0.21
CA GLN A 69 11.33 4.52 0.99
C GLN A 69 10.48 5.16 2.09
N LEU A 70 10.28 4.43 3.18
CA LEU A 70 9.46 4.86 4.31
C LEU A 70 10.33 5.14 5.54
N PRO A 71 10.26 6.35 6.13
CA PRO A 71 11.02 6.65 7.34
C PRO A 71 10.48 5.87 8.53
N ALA A 72 11.37 5.21 9.28
CA ALA A 72 11.01 4.35 10.40
C ALA A 72 11.88 4.60 11.63
N THR A 73 11.31 4.34 12.80
CA THR A 73 12.02 4.36 14.08
C THR A 73 12.43 2.94 14.42
N VAL A 74 13.74 2.69 14.53
CA VAL A 74 14.28 1.38 14.91
C VAL A 74 13.63 0.87 16.19
N GLY A 75 13.26 -0.42 16.20
CA GLY A 75 12.56 -1.10 17.28
C GLY A 75 11.05 -0.87 17.31
N THR A 76 10.51 0.08 16.55
CA THR A 76 9.06 0.33 16.47
C THR A 76 8.40 -0.68 15.53
N LYS A 77 7.22 -1.16 15.90
CA LYS A 77 6.38 -2.01 15.05
C LYS A 77 5.51 -1.14 14.16
N TYR A 78 5.35 -1.54 12.92
CA TYR A 78 4.54 -0.85 11.93
C TYR A 78 3.55 -1.79 11.28
N ILE A 79 2.35 -1.29 11.04
CA ILE A 79 1.42 -1.86 10.07
C ILE A 79 1.67 -1.19 8.72
N VAL A 80 1.91 -2.00 7.70
CA VAL A 80 2.13 -1.58 6.32
C VAL A 80 1.00 -2.17 5.50
N ARG A 81 0.18 -1.35 4.85
CA ARG A 81 -0.95 -1.81 4.02
C ARG A 81 -0.83 -1.22 2.63
N ALA A 82 -0.76 -2.08 1.63
CA ALA A 82 -0.75 -1.70 0.22
C ALA A 82 -2.13 -2.01 -0.40
N ALA A 83 -2.63 -1.08 -1.22
CA ALA A 83 -3.89 -1.19 -1.91
C ALA A 83 -3.71 -0.97 -3.41
N PHE A 84 -4.41 -1.79 -4.18
CA PHE A 84 -4.34 -1.82 -5.64
C PHE A 84 -5.76 -1.86 -6.19
N PHE A 85 -6.05 -0.92 -7.08
CA PHE A 85 -7.26 -0.88 -7.88
C PHE A 85 -6.87 -0.54 -9.31
N TYR A 86 -7.00 -1.51 -10.22
CA TYR A 86 -6.54 -1.35 -11.60
C TYR A 86 -7.37 -0.33 -12.37
N GLY A 87 -8.70 -0.48 -12.34
CA GLY A 87 -9.65 0.47 -12.92
C GLY A 87 -9.30 0.96 -14.32
N ASN A 88 -8.68 0.11 -15.13
CA ASN A 88 -8.28 0.39 -16.51
C ASN A 88 -7.46 1.68 -16.70
N TYR A 89 -6.58 2.02 -15.75
CA TYR A 89 -5.82 3.29 -15.79
C TYR A 89 -4.94 3.48 -17.04
N ASP A 90 -4.55 2.39 -17.69
CA ASP A 90 -3.69 2.36 -18.88
C ASP A 90 -4.47 2.08 -20.18
N SER A 91 -5.79 1.96 -20.11
CA SER A 91 -6.68 1.66 -21.25
C SER A 91 -6.40 0.31 -21.95
N LEU A 92 -5.64 -0.61 -21.34
CA LEU A 92 -5.37 -1.93 -21.91
C LEU A 92 -6.45 -2.96 -21.60
N ASN A 93 -7.24 -2.71 -20.55
CA ASN A 93 -8.24 -3.61 -20.02
C ASN A 93 -7.68 -5.02 -19.70
N GLU A 94 -6.41 -5.07 -19.29
CA GLU A 94 -5.68 -6.27 -18.94
C GLU A 94 -5.04 -6.07 -17.57
N VAL A 95 -5.52 -6.86 -16.60
CA VAL A 95 -5.06 -6.76 -15.21
C VAL A 95 -3.65 -7.33 -15.07
N PRO A 96 -2.68 -6.56 -14.51
CA PRO A 96 -1.32 -7.04 -14.37
C PRO A 96 -1.18 -7.96 -13.14
N SER A 97 -0.16 -8.80 -13.17
CA SER A 97 0.33 -9.53 -12.00
C SER A 97 1.81 -9.22 -11.77
N PHE A 98 2.16 -8.97 -10.52
CA PHE A 98 3.51 -8.58 -10.14
C PHE A 98 3.77 -8.89 -8.67
N ASP A 99 5.03 -8.90 -8.28
CA ASP A 99 5.40 -9.21 -6.91
C ASP A 99 5.56 -7.94 -6.08
N LEU A 100 5.21 -8.05 -4.82
CA LEU A 100 5.42 -7.07 -3.78
C LEU A 100 6.44 -7.62 -2.79
N TYR A 101 7.48 -6.85 -2.54
CA TYR A 101 8.54 -7.17 -1.61
C TYR A 101 8.58 -6.17 -0.46
N PHE A 102 8.90 -6.64 0.73
CA PHE A 102 9.26 -5.81 1.86
C PHE A 102 10.77 -5.97 2.13
N GLY A 103 11.56 -4.94 1.85
CA GLY A 103 13.01 -5.09 1.78
C GLY A 103 13.39 -6.15 0.74
N ALA A 104 14.13 -7.18 1.13
CA ALA A 104 14.51 -8.29 0.26
C ALA A 104 13.48 -9.44 0.23
N ASP A 105 12.52 -9.45 1.15
CA ASP A 105 11.62 -10.58 1.37
C ASP A 105 10.35 -10.44 0.54
N LEU A 106 9.91 -11.54 -0.06
CA LEU A 106 8.64 -11.59 -0.78
C LEU A 106 7.49 -11.42 0.22
N TRP A 107 6.70 -10.37 0.03
CA TRP A 107 5.51 -10.11 0.83
C TRP A 107 4.29 -10.77 0.17
N ASP A 108 4.04 -10.48 -1.09
CA ASP A 108 2.86 -10.97 -1.79
C ASP A 108 3.08 -11.01 -3.30
N THR A 109 2.25 -11.80 -3.99
CA THR A 109 2.08 -11.66 -5.44
C THR A 109 0.73 -10.99 -5.68
N VAL A 110 0.77 -9.76 -6.17
CA VAL A 110 -0.43 -9.05 -6.60
C VAL A 110 -0.94 -9.76 -7.85
N ASN A 111 -2.10 -10.39 -7.72
CA ASN A 111 -2.77 -11.07 -8.81
C ASN A 111 -4.23 -10.64 -8.82
N LEU A 112 -4.54 -9.74 -9.74
CA LEU A 112 -5.87 -9.19 -9.93
C LEU A 112 -6.58 -10.05 -10.97
N THR A 113 -7.76 -10.58 -10.62
CA THR A 113 -8.54 -11.43 -11.54
C THR A 113 -9.61 -10.65 -12.32
N ASN A 114 -9.83 -9.36 -12.00
CA ASN A 114 -10.75 -8.38 -12.65
C ASN A 114 -10.46 -6.96 -12.08
N ASP A 115 -11.36 -5.97 -12.30
CA ASP A 115 -11.38 -4.65 -11.61
C ASP A 115 -11.59 -4.74 -10.08
N THR A 116 -11.31 -5.88 -9.47
CA THR A 116 -11.37 -6.03 -8.03
C THR A 116 -10.22 -5.29 -7.35
N LYS A 117 -10.43 -4.92 -6.09
CA LYS A 117 -9.39 -4.32 -5.26
C LYS A 117 -8.54 -5.44 -4.68
N PHE A 118 -7.22 -5.32 -4.77
CA PHE A 118 -6.28 -6.15 -4.01
C PHE A 118 -5.76 -5.36 -2.81
N LEU A 119 -5.78 -5.98 -1.64
CA LEU A 119 -5.34 -5.39 -0.38
C LEU A 119 -4.47 -6.40 0.33
N THR A 120 -3.28 -5.98 0.75
CA THR A 120 -2.39 -6.81 1.56
C THR A 120 -1.79 -5.99 2.68
N GLU A 121 -1.52 -6.66 3.80
CA GLU A 121 -1.09 -6.01 5.02
C GLU A 121 -0.04 -6.82 5.75
N LEU A 122 1.03 -6.13 6.15
CA LEU A 122 2.10 -6.64 7.01
C LEU A 122 2.13 -5.91 8.34
N VAL A 123 2.54 -6.63 9.37
CA VAL A 123 3.07 -6.08 10.61
C VAL A 123 4.55 -6.44 10.68
N VAL A 124 5.41 -5.42 10.80
CA VAL A 124 6.86 -5.56 10.79
C VAL A 124 7.49 -4.76 11.92
N GLN A 125 8.58 -5.23 12.49
CA GLN A 125 9.41 -4.42 13.37
C GLN A 125 10.54 -3.77 12.57
N ALA A 126 10.72 -2.46 12.72
CA ALA A 126 11.77 -1.75 12.02
C ALA A 126 13.14 -2.07 12.62
N GLU A 127 14.06 -2.61 11.81
CA GLU A 127 15.45 -2.86 12.20
C GLU A 127 16.39 -1.73 11.78
N THR A 128 15.93 -0.88 10.87
CA THR A 128 16.70 0.23 10.29
C THR A 128 15.86 1.50 10.27
N CYS A 129 16.49 2.63 9.97
CA CYS A 129 15.81 3.94 9.90
C CYS A 129 14.89 4.08 8.67
N PHE A 130 14.96 3.16 7.71
CA PHE A 130 14.17 3.19 6.49
C PHE A 130 13.70 1.80 6.12
N LEU A 131 12.39 1.69 5.88
CA LEU A 131 11.76 0.47 5.39
C LEU A 131 11.41 0.64 3.92
N TYR A 132 11.47 -0.45 3.16
CA TYR A 132 11.28 -0.41 1.72
C TYR A 132 10.12 -1.31 1.29
N VAL A 133 9.18 -0.75 0.54
CA VAL A 133 8.11 -1.50 -0.11
C VAL A 133 8.37 -1.46 -1.61
N CYS A 134 8.72 -2.61 -2.19
CA CYS A 134 9.18 -2.70 -3.57
C CYS A 134 8.17 -3.43 -4.45
N LEU A 135 7.76 -2.79 -5.54
CA LEU A 135 7.00 -3.40 -6.61
C LEU A 135 7.96 -3.95 -7.66
N VAL A 136 7.86 -5.25 -7.93
CA VAL A 136 8.75 -5.97 -8.84
C VAL A 136 7.95 -6.52 -10.01
N ARG A 137 8.32 -6.08 -11.21
CA ARG A 137 7.73 -6.51 -12.48
C ARG A 137 7.93 -8.01 -12.69
N THR A 138 6.85 -8.67 -13.09
CA THR A 138 6.88 -10.02 -13.67
C THR A 138 6.59 -9.96 -15.17
N CYS A 139 6.37 -11.10 -15.82
CA CYS A 139 6.05 -11.17 -17.24
C CYS A 139 4.62 -10.68 -17.58
N HIS A 140 3.80 -10.38 -16.58
CA HIS A 140 2.36 -10.14 -16.73
C HIS A 140 1.99 -8.68 -16.46
N GLY A 141 2.53 -7.75 -17.27
CA GLY A 141 2.12 -6.35 -17.25
C GLY A 141 2.89 -5.43 -16.29
N THR A 142 2.36 -4.22 -16.10
CA THR A 142 3.04 -3.12 -15.41
C THR A 142 2.65 -3.06 -13.93
N PRO A 143 3.62 -3.11 -13.00
CA PRO A 143 3.33 -2.90 -11.59
C PRO A 143 2.74 -1.51 -11.35
N PHE A 144 1.78 -1.42 -10.44
CA PHE A 144 1.17 -0.15 -10.05
C PHE A 144 0.76 -0.21 -8.58
N ILE A 145 0.44 0.92 -7.98
CA ILE A 145 -0.11 1.01 -6.62
C ILE A 145 -1.07 2.19 -6.52
N SER A 146 -2.14 2.03 -5.75
CA SER A 146 -3.15 3.07 -5.52
C SER A 146 -2.95 3.74 -4.15
N SER A 147 -2.63 2.97 -3.10
CA SER A 147 -2.38 3.53 -1.78
C SER A 147 -1.37 2.72 -0.99
N LEU A 148 -0.61 3.43 -0.14
CA LEU A 148 0.29 2.84 0.84
C LEU A 148 0.04 3.50 2.21
N LYS A 149 -0.35 2.69 3.20
CA LYS A 149 -0.53 3.14 4.58
C LYS A 149 0.58 2.59 5.45
N PHE A 150 1.18 3.44 6.27
CA PHE A 150 2.29 3.11 7.15
C PHE A 150 2.01 3.69 8.53
N ARG A 151 1.72 2.85 9.53
CA ARG A 151 1.37 3.33 10.89
C ARG A 151 2.19 2.66 11.96
N PRO A 152 2.76 3.41 12.92
CA PRO A 152 3.36 2.81 14.10
C PRO A 152 2.27 2.13 14.95
N LEU A 153 2.63 1.03 15.59
CA LEU A 153 1.78 0.30 16.53
C LEU A 153 2.30 0.48 17.96
N PRO A 154 1.41 0.39 18.97
CA PRO A 154 1.82 0.24 20.36
C PRO A 154 2.79 -0.94 20.55
N GLN A 155 3.72 -0.80 21.50
CA GLN A 155 4.82 -1.74 21.68
C GLN A 155 4.35 -3.15 22.09
N ASP A 156 3.27 -3.22 22.86
CA ASP A 156 2.62 -4.43 23.38
C ASP A 156 1.77 -5.14 22.32
N MET A 157 1.32 -4.45 21.26
CA MET A 157 0.61 -5.09 20.15
C MET A 157 1.53 -6.04 19.37
N TYR A 158 1.01 -7.23 19.04
CA TYR A 158 1.75 -8.28 18.34
C TYR A 158 3.11 -8.57 19.00
N ALA A 159 3.12 -8.81 20.32
CA ALA A 159 4.33 -9.24 21.02
C ALA A 159 4.85 -10.54 20.39
N PRO A 160 6.15 -10.63 20.05
CA PRO A 160 6.70 -11.84 19.45
C PRO A 160 6.65 -12.98 20.46
N ALA A 161 6.25 -14.17 20.02
CA ALA A 161 6.28 -15.37 20.85
C ALA A 161 7.72 -15.78 21.24
N ASN A 162 8.70 -15.40 20.41
CA ASN A 162 10.11 -15.54 20.67
C ASN A 162 10.83 -14.22 20.34
N SER A 163 11.44 -13.58 21.33
CA SER A 163 12.12 -12.30 21.21
C SER A 163 13.44 -12.35 20.43
N SER A 164 13.94 -13.53 20.09
CA SER A 164 15.15 -13.70 19.27
C SER A 164 14.89 -13.61 17.77
N LEU A 165 13.64 -13.51 17.33
CA LEU A 165 13.25 -13.44 15.93
C LEU A 165 12.69 -12.05 15.60
N SER A 166 13.08 -11.54 14.43
CA SER A 166 12.48 -10.35 13.86
C SER A 166 11.02 -10.61 13.50
N LEU A 167 10.15 -9.67 13.87
CA LEU A 167 8.72 -9.82 13.66
C LEU A 167 8.35 -9.42 12.23
N ALA A 168 7.82 -10.37 11.47
CA ALA A 168 7.13 -10.13 10.20
C ALA A 168 5.87 -11.01 10.14
N LEU A 169 4.69 -10.38 10.17
CA LEU A 169 3.39 -11.06 10.14
C LEU A 169 2.57 -10.55 8.96
N LYS A 170 2.14 -11.44 8.08
CA LYS A 170 1.13 -11.14 7.06
C LYS A 170 -0.26 -11.32 7.66
N THR A 171 -1.10 -10.30 7.55
CA THR A 171 -2.47 -10.39 8.04
C THR A 171 -3.26 -11.34 7.14
N PHE A 172 -3.71 -12.45 7.73
CA PHE A 172 -4.57 -13.40 7.03
C PHE A 172 -6.04 -12.96 7.06
N LEU A 173 -6.54 -12.59 8.24
CA LEU A 173 -7.93 -12.21 8.43
C LEU A 173 -8.10 -11.34 9.68
N ARG A 174 -9.03 -10.37 9.63
CA ARG A 174 -9.53 -9.64 10.79
C ARG A 174 -11.05 -9.75 10.78
N ILE A 175 -11.62 -10.17 11.90
CA ILE A 175 -13.08 -10.33 12.07
C ILE A 175 -13.48 -9.61 13.34
N ASP A 176 -14.50 -8.78 13.26
CA ASP A 176 -15.24 -8.31 14.42
C ASP A 176 -16.41 -9.27 14.67
N VAL A 177 -16.23 -10.18 15.64
CA VAL A 177 -17.20 -11.24 15.91
C VAL A 177 -18.34 -10.69 16.75
N GLY A 178 -19.57 -10.79 16.25
CA GLY A 178 -20.77 -10.32 16.95
C GLY A 178 -21.15 -8.88 16.64
N ALA A 179 -20.49 -8.23 15.66
CA ALA A 179 -20.89 -6.92 15.18
C ALA A 179 -22.31 -6.95 14.59
N THR A 180 -23.15 -6.00 15.02
CA THR A 180 -24.52 -5.82 14.53
C THR A 180 -24.61 -4.83 13.37
N THR A 181 -23.52 -4.10 13.09
CA THR A 181 -23.35 -3.22 11.92
C THR A 181 -21.98 -3.43 11.31
N TYR A 182 -21.92 -3.46 9.98
CA TYR A 182 -20.66 -3.54 9.24
C TYR A 182 -20.03 -2.14 9.17
N THR A 183 -18.83 -1.94 9.73
CA THR A 183 -18.02 -0.73 9.56
C THR A 183 -16.73 -1.03 8.82
#